data_AF-A0A8J3S0M8-F1
#
_entry.id   AF-A0A8J3S0M8-F1
#
_cell.length_a   1.000
_cell.length_b   1.000
_cell.length_c   1.000
_cell.angle_alpha   90.00
_cell.angle_beta   90.00
_cell.angle_gamma   90.00
#
_symmetry.space_group_name_H-M   'P 1'
#
loop_
_entity.id
_entity.type
_entity.pdbx_description
1 polymer ?
#
loop_
_entity_poly.entity_id
_entity_poly.type
_entity_poly.pdbx_seq_one_letter_code
_entity_poly.pdbx_strand_id
1 'polypeptide(L)'
;MIQWIHRRRGWLIPAVFAAALAIGLVSGNAIAAPAAPVDHCAQSYLPGSSDYKACRFLDGSSLENINSIPGHPAGAENGYLIPQPVKFCLSGKNSGKRAGKKPSTATATSLAAGCQREITCRWNTSTGKYHCTDAAGRPANPPGRICAENANYACGPTTPPAPDDPTVIVPTGKPVPTAQADPSPDPQVQQPTTPDASAGPISIDPPTPAPTASTSPAPTPSPSASAVSDPADPTAQAIRHAQGLGLRIWLETDLVAAWQAGPDQLKATAARLAQQANQPNVLGVKFAAELGLRGTFTSPEEVHRFVSEASAALRATMPPGRRLAVDVVIPELGCGRTTQCLTTMGTRYPLLTRANVQQYVLTGAVDAINVASPLFQPFLDIYKQAGISPERVLQQQWMALRILGWNREVPGLDIGARDLGLAHPDNKPALAGADAETAVKARVDGPLRLGAEHVVLWTWKQTWNNVAWRLNDAGLRTNGIWEALAKRKDLDFTGIVFNPRETEDSIARDLEEIAKVASTVYLITQ
;
A
#
# COMPACT_ATOMS: atom_id res chain seq x y z
N MET A 1 -21.89 -15.69 55.29
CA MET A 1 -22.05 -16.11 56.70
C MET A 1 -20.70 -16.61 57.19
N ILE A 2 -20.18 -16.06 58.30
CA ILE A 2 -19.02 -16.53 59.09
C ILE A 2 -17.64 -16.61 58.36
N GLN A 3 -16.63 -15.98 58.97
CA GLN A 3 -15.20 -16.13 58.65
C GLN A 3 -14.62 -17.37 59.37
N TRP A 4 -13.46 -17.87 58.94
CA TRP A 4 -12.56 -18.58 59.85
C TRP A 4 -11.08 -18.27 59.60
N ILE A 5 -10.28 -18.26 60.67
CA ILE A 5 -8.87 -17.82 60.72
C ILE A 5 -8.14 -18.75 61.70
N HIS A 6 -6.95 -19.26 61.33
CA HIS A 6 -5.74 -19.53 62.16
C HIS A 6 -4.75 -20.37 61.31
N ARG A 7 -3.42 -20.18 61.17
CA ARG A 7 -2.33 -19.39 61.81
C ARG A 7 -1.54 -20.13 62.91
N ARG A 8 -0.21 -20.35 62.67
CA ARG A 8 0.93 -20.77 63.56
C ARG A 8 1.51 -22.20 63.29
N ARG A 9 2.80 -22.54 63.55
CA ARG A 9 4.12 -21.82 63.56
C ARG A 9 5.32 -22.77 63.88
N GLY A 10 6.55 -22.46 63.42
CA GLY A 10 7.86 -22.95 63.96
C GLY A 10 8.53 -24.10 63.17
N TRP A 11 9.84 -24.40 63.27
CA TRP A 11 10.92 -23.99 64.22
C TRP A 11 12.32 -23.79 63.54
N LEU A 12 13.16 -22.94 64.17
CA LEU A 12 14.64 -22.65 64.16
C LEU A 12 15.66 -23.35 63.19
N ILE A 13 16.76 -22.75 62.66
CA ILE A 13 17.89 -21.88 63.17
C ILE A 13 19.02 -22.72 63.88
N PRO A 14 20.38 -22.50 63.76
CA PRO A 14 21.18 -21.27 63.47
C PRO A 14 22.46 -21.40 62.56
N ALA A 15 23.33 -20.35 62.62
CA ALA A 15 24.78 -20.23 62.26
C ALA A 15 25.15 -20.00 60.77
N VAL A 16 25.71 -18.86 60.32
CA VAL A 16 26.88 -18.02 60.72
C VAL A 16 28.22 -18.49 60.12
N PHE A 17 28.72 -17.71 59.14
CA PHE A 17 30.11 -17.25 59.08
C PHE A 17 30.19 -15.94 58.26
N ALA A 18 31.14 -15.08 58.57
CA ALA A 18 31.37 -13.81 57.86
C ALA A 18 32.80 -13.76 57.31
N ALA A 19 32.96 -13.25 56.09
CA ALA A 19 34.25 -12.95 55.49
C ALA A 19 34.14 -11.66 54.69
N ALA A 20 34.87 -10.62 55.10
CA ALA A 20 35.01 -9.38 54.34
C ALA A 20 36.25 -9.49 53.45
N LEU A 21 36.13 -9.11 52.17
CA LEU A 21 37.27 -8.90 51.28
C LEU A 21 37.02 -7.63 50.44
N ALA A 22 38.10 -6.96 50.03
CA ALA A 22 38.03 -5.60 49.51
C ALA A 22 37.45 -5.51 48.08
N ILE A 23 36.51 -4.58 47.88
CA ILE A 23 36.09 -4.15 46.54
C ILE A 23 37.14 -3.14 46.03
N GLY A 24 38.00 -3.59 45.13
CA GLY A 24 38.89 -2.70 44.38
C GLY A 24 38.12 -1.93 43.31
N LEU A 25 38.07 -0.61 43.42
CA LEU A 25 37.51 0.28 42.40
C LEU A 25 38.43 0.34 41.17
N VAL A 26 38.20 -0.56 40.20
CA VAL A 26 38.84 -0.48 38.88
C VAL A 26 37.90 0.28 37.93
N SER A 27 38.13 1.59 37.79
CA SER A 27 37.43 2.47 36.86
C SER A 27 37.89 2.25 35.40
N GLY A 28 37.71 1.03 34.91
CA GLY A 28 38.01 0.66 33.52
C GLY A 28 36.90 1.07 32.57
N ASN A 29 37.02 2.23 31.93
CA ASN A 29 36.13 2.66 30.84
C ASN A 29 36.38 1.79 29.58
N ALA A 30 35.78 0.60 29.55
CA ALA A 30 35.77 -0.26 28.38
C ALA A 30 34.93 0.39 27.27
N ILE A 31 35.61 1.04 26.31
CA ILE A 31 35.00 1.51 25.08
C ILE A 31 34.49 0.28 24.33
N ALA A 32 33.16 0.11 24.28
CA ALA A 32 32.55 -0.98 23.53
C ALA A 32 32.97 -0.88 22.06
N ALA A 33 33.47 -1.98 21.50
CA ALA A 33 33.74 -2.04 20.07
C ALA A 33 32.42 -1.79 19.30
N PRO A 34 32.42 -0.95 18.25
CA PRO A 34 31.21 -0.69 17.49
C PRO A 34 30.67 -1.99 16.93
N ALA A 35 29.36 -2.21 17.08
CA ALA A 35 28.70 -3.38 16.50
C ALA A 35 28.98 -3.44 14.99
N ALA A 36 29.36 -4.62 14.49
CA ALA A 36 29.58 -4.81 13.07
C ALA A 36 28.32 -4.41 12.29
N PRO A 37 28.44 -3.71 11.15
CA PRO A 37 27.28 -3.23 10.40
C PRO A 37 26.37 -4.41 10.05
N VAL A 38 25.11 -4.32 10.47
CA VAL A 38 24.15 -5.40 10.32
C VAL A 38 23.83 -5.56 8.84
N ASP A 39 24.25 -6.67 8.24
CA ASP A 39 23.84 -7.03 6.89
C ASP A 39 22.35 -7.44 6.93
N HIS A 40 21.48 -6.45 6.74
CA HIS A 40 20.02 -6.59 6.72
C HIS A 40 19.57 -7.63 5.67
N CYS A 41 20.35 -7.82 4.61
CA CYS A 41 20.11 -8.83 3.60
C CYS A 41 20.55 -10.22 4.03
N ALA A 42 21.66 -10.39 4.76
CA ALA A 42 22.03 -11.68 5.35
C ALA A 42 21.00 -12.14 6.39
N GLN A 43 20.37 -11.19 7.09
CA GLN A 43 19.25 -11.47 7.99
C GLN A 43 17.91 -11.72 7.27
N SER A 44 17.73 -11.27 6.02
CA SER A 44 16.47 -11.37 5.28
C SER A 44 16.48 -12.40 4.13
N TYR A 45 17.67 -12.78 3.65
CA TYR A 45 17.91 -13.76 2.59
C TYR A 45 19.22 -14.56 2.84
N LEU A 46 19.40 -15.71 2.18
CA LEU A 46 20.60 -16.53 2.31
C LEU A 46 21.81 -15.89 1.60
N PRO A 47 22.95 -15.62 2.29
CA PRO A 47 24.15 -15.09 1.65
C PRO A 47 24.55 -15.87 0.39
N GLY A 48 24.59 -15.15 -0.74
CA GLY A 48 24.87 -15.70 -2.07
C GLY A 48 23.66 -16.09 -2.93
N SER A 49 22.44 -16.15 -2.38
CA SER A 49 21.22 -16.42 -3.18
C SER A 49 20.89 -15.31 -4.17
N SER A 50 19.98 -15.57 -5.12
CA SER A 50 19.35 -14.56 -5.99
C SER A 50 18.82 -13.39 -5.17
N ASP A 51 18.07 -13.70 -4.13
CA ASP A 51 17.29 -12.75 -3.34
C ASP A 51 18.21 -11.94 -2.44
N TYR A 52 19.28 -12.56 -1.91
CA TYR A 52 20.34 -11.85 -1.21
C TYR A 52 21.16 -10.95 -2.13
N LYS A 53 21.45 -11.38 -3.37
CA LYS A 53 22.13 -10.53 -4.37
C LYS A 53 21.25 -9.36 -4.80
N ALA A 54 19.95 -9.58 -5.00
CA ALA A 54 18.98 -8.52 -5.29
C ALA A 54 18.84 -7.57 -4.09
N CYS A 55 18.71 -8.10 -2.87
CA CYS A 55 18.70 -7.31 -1.65
C CYS A 55 19.99 -6.49 -1.50
N ARG A 56 21.18 -7.10 -1.59
CA ARG A 56 22.48 -6.41 -1.51
C ARG A 56 22.75 -5.48 -2.68
N PHE A 57 22.07 -5.64 -3.81
CA PHE A 57 22.03 -4.64 -4.87
C PHE A 57 21.19 -3.43 -4.44
N LEU A 58 19.99 -3.62 -3.88
CA LEU A 58 19.11 -2.54 -3.42
C LEU A 58 19.63 -1.81 -2.15
N ASP A 59 20.37 -2.52 -1.31
CA ASP A 59 21.02 -2.08 -0.07
C ASP A 59 22.43 -1.50 -0.35
N GLY A 60 23.12 -2.01 -1.37
CA GLY A 60 24.45 -1.57 -1.81
C GLY A 60 24.47 -0.51 -2.91
N SER A 61 23.39 -0.32 -3.67
CA SER A 61 23.13 0.89 -4.46
C SER A 61 22.75 1.99 -3.47
N SER A 62 23.75 2.52 -2.76
CA SER A 62 23.52 3.18 -1.47
C SER A 62 22.54 4.35 -1.55
N LEU A 63 21.78 4.51 -0.46
CA LEU A 63 20.86 5.63 -0.25
C LEU A 63 21.57 7.00 -0.18
N GLU A 64 22.91 7.01 -0.23
CA GLU A 64 23.76 8.19 -0.29
C GLU A 64 24.20 8.53 -1.73
N ASN A 65 24.38 7.52 -2.60
CA ASN A 65 24.93 7.69 -3.95
C ASN A 65 23.98 8.36 -4.96
N ILE A 66 22.73 8.62 -4.58
CA ILE A 66 21.78 9.43 -5.38
C ILE A 66 22.04 10.94 -5.18
N ASN A 67 22.72 11.34 -4.10
CA ASN A 67 22.92 12.74 -3.74
C ASN A 67 23.99 13.48 -4.59
N SER A 68 24.60 12.81 -5.57
CA SER A 68 25.69 13.33 -6.42
C SER A 68 25.22 13.80 -7.81
N ILE A 69 23.97 14.25 -7.95
CA ILE A 69 23.51 14.97 -9.15
C ILE A 69 24.11 16.39 -9.15
N PRO A 70 24.96 16.78 -10.13
CA PRO A 70 25.55 18.12 -10.17
C PRO A 70 24.50 19.19 -10.45
N GLY A 71 24.07 19.91 -9.42
CA GLY A 71 23.09 21.01 -9.55
C GLY A 71 22.11 21.19 -8.39
N HIS A 72 22.06 20.28 -7.41
CA HIS A 72 21.30 20.55 -6.18
C HIS A 72 21.96 21.68 -5.36
N PRO A 73 21.18 22.63 -4.80
CA PRO A 73 21.72 23.63 -3.89
C PRO A 73 22.12 23.00 -2.56
N ALA A 74 23.35 23.28 -2.10
CA ALA A 74 23.81 22.83 -0.80
C ALA A 74 23.01 23.52 0.32
N GLY A 75 22.40 22.73 1.21
CA GLY A 75 21.55 23.23 2.32
C GLY A 75 20.34 22.37 2.66
N ALA A 76 20.01 21.35 1.87
CA ALA A 76 18.99 20.36 2.24
C ALA A 76 19.57 19.28 3.17
N GLU A 77 19.10 19.22 4.41
CA GLU A 77 19.51 18.21 5.39
C GLU A 77 18.96 16.81 5.05
N ASN A 78 19.85 15.83 4.88
CA ASN A 78 19.65 14.37 5.01
C ASN A 78 18.24 13.82 4.66
N GLY A 79 17.72 14.15 3.48
CA GLY A 79 16.42 13.70 2.99
C GLY A 79 16.49 12.41 2.17
N TYR A 80 15.92 11.32 2.68
CA TYR A 80 15.73 10.06 1.94
C TYR A 80 14.66 10.23 0.84
N LEU A 81 15.05 10.81 -0.30
CA LEU A 81 14.14 11.14 -1.39
C LEU A 81 13.54 9.90 -2.05
N ILE A 82 12.22 9.75 -1.96
CA ILE A 82 11.45 9.21 -3.10
C ILE A 82 11.80 10.10 -4.31
N PRO A 83 12.07 9.54 -5.50
CA PRO A 83 12.22 10.30 -6.74
C PRO A 83 11.01 11.23 -7.03
N GLN A 84 11.12 12.49 -6.60
CA GLN A 84 10.05 13.49 -6.70
C GLN A 84 9.76 13.86 -8.16
N PRO A 85 8.52 14.16 -8.55
CA PRO A 85 8.21 14.70 -9.87
C PRO A 85 9.02 15.97 -10.20
N VAL A 86 9.98 15.86 -11.11
CA VAL A 86 10.87 16.96 -11.48
C VAL A 86 10.20 17.80 -12.56
N LYS A 87 9.87 19.05 -12.24
CA LYS A 87 9.35 20.02 -13.21
C LYS A 87 10.49 20.82 -13.85
N PHE A 88 10.56 20.78 -15.18
CA PHE A 88 11.48 21.59 -15.98
C PHE A 88 10.72 22.71 -16.67
N CYS A 89 11.21 23.94 -16.51
CA CYS A 89 10.72 25.09 -17.25
C CYS A 89 11.60 25.39 -18.47
N LEU A 90 11.00 25.46 -19.65
CA LEU A 90 11.65 25.95 -20.86
C LEU A 90 11.18 27.38 -21.19
N SER A 91 12.11 28.33 -21.17
CA SER A 91 11.90 29.73 -21.53
C SER A 91 12.36 30.00 -22.97
N GLY A 92 11.41 30.14 -23.90
CA GLY A 92 11.71 30.34 -25.31
C GLY A 92 12.08 31.78 -25.66
N LYS A 93 13.38 32.03 -25.85
CA LYS A 93 13.90 33.21 -26.57
C LYS A 93 14.90 32.89 -27.71
N ASN A 94 15.24 31.61 -27.92
CA ASN A 94 16.24 31.17 -28.91
C ASN A 94 15.70 30.16 -29.95
N SER A 95 14.43 30.27 -30.37
CA SER A 95 13.88 29.48 -31.49
C SER A 95 14.35 29.96 -32.88
N GLY A 96 15.02 31.12 -32.96
CA GLY A 96 15.61 31.64 -34.19
C GLY A 96 16.82 30.81 -34.65
N LYS A 97 16.67 30.10 -35.76
CA LYS A 97 17.72 29.28 -36.40
C LYS A 97 18.99 30.09 -36.70
N ARG A 98 20.01 30.00 -35.84
CA ARG A 98 21.41 30.31 -36.17
C ARG A 98 22.30 29.18 -35.67
N ALA A 99 22.93 28.47 -36.60
CA ALA A 99 23.94 27.46 -36.29
C ALA A 99 25.09 28.11 -35.50
N GLY A 100 25.62 27.39 -34.49
CA GLY A 100 26.80 27.82 -33.73
C GLY A 100 26.55 28.58 -32.41
N LYS A 101 25.31 28.87 -31.99
CA LYS A 101 25.04 29.33 -30.61
C LYS A 101 24.79 28.16 -29.66
N LYS A 102 25.34 28.28 -28.44
CA LYS A 102 25.20 27.28 -27.36
C LYS A 102 23.71 26.99 -27.06
N PRO A 103 23.35 25.74 -26.68
CA PRO A 103 21.97 25.38 -26.35
C PRO A 103 21.44 26.21 -25.18
N SER A 104 20.12 26.39 -25.14
CA SER A 104 19.44 27.16 -24.09
C SER A 104 19.70 26.59 -22.70
N THR A 105 20.16 27.43 -21.78
CA THR A 105 20.22 27.14 -20.35
C THR A 105 18.79 27.02 -19.80
N ALA A 106 18.25 25.81 -19.80
CA ALA A 106 17.09 25.47 -19.00
C ALA A 106 17.54 25.25 -17.56
N THR A 107 16.88 25.91 -16.61
CA THR A 107 17.15 25.76 -15.18
C THR A 107 16.13 24.79 -14.59
N ALA A 108 16.58 23.84 -13.76
CA ALA A 108 15.69 23.10 -12.89
C ALA A 108 15.27 24.03 -11.74
N THR A 109 14.12 24.69 -11.89
CA THR A 109 13.62 25.66 -10.92
C THR A 109 12.10 25.72 -11.02
N SER A 110 11.42 25.74 -9.87
CA SER A 110 9.98 25.83 -9.76
C SER A 110 9.43 27.12 -10.39
N LEU A 111 8.49 26.96 -11.34
CA LEU A 111 7.54 27.97 -11.81
C LEU A 111 8.09 29.42 -11.96
N ALA A 112 9.25 29.56 -12.60
CA ALA A 112 9.79 30.87 -12.94
C ALA A 112 8.86 31.64 -13.90
N ALA A 113 8.59 32.92 -13.59
CA ALA A 113 7.75 33.78 -14.41
C ALA A 113 8.31 33.89 -15.85
N GLY A 114 7.44 33.70 -16.85
CA GLY A 114 7.84 33.61 -18.26
C GLY A 114 8.13 32.19 -18.77
N CYS A 115 7.70 31.16 -18.05
CA CYS A 115 7.74 29.78 -18.55
C CYS A 115 6.87 29.61 -19.81
N GLN A 116 7.42 29.05 -20.89
CA GLN A 116 6.69 28.84 -22.15
C GLN A 116 6.34 27.37 -22.42
N ARG A 117 7.11 26.42 -21.87
CA ARG A 117 6.73 25.01 -21.83
C ARG A 117 7.21 24.38 -20.52
N GLU A 118 6.26 23.95 -19.70
CA GLU A 118 6.52 23.05 -18.59
C GLU A 118 6.63 21.61 -19.11
N ILE A 119 7.58 20.85 -18.54
CA ILE A 119 7.70 19.40 -18.67
C ILE A 119 7.73 18.83 -17.25
N THR A 120 6.81 17.93 -16.92
CA THR A 120 6.80 17.19 -15.66
C THR A 120 7.37 15.79 -15.89
N CYS A 121 8.44 15.45 -15.18
CA CYS A 121 9.07 14.13 -15.19
C CYS A 121 8.71 13.37 -13.91
N ARG A 122 7.91 12.30 -14.02
CA ARG A 122 7.57 11.43 -12.89
C ARG A 122 8.41 10.16 -12.94
N TRP A 123 8.87 9.70 -11.79
CA TRP A 123 9.55 8.41 -11.70
C TRP A 123 8.55 7.28 -11.97
N ASN A 124 8.95 6.35 -12.83
CA ASN A 124 8.22 5.12 -13.12
C ASN A 124 8.99 3.97 -12.47
N THR A 125 8.39 3.35 -11.46
CA THR A 125 9.00 2.30 -10.63
C THR A 125 9.24 1.01 -11.41
N SER A 126 8.32 0.61 -12.30
CA SER A 126 8.48 -0.57 -13.16
C SER A 126 9.70 -0.52 -14.11
N THR A 127 10.09 0.67 -14.60
CA THR A 127 11.22 0.86 -15.52
C THR A 127 12.49 1.38 -14.85
N GLY A 128 12.40 1.88 -13.62
CA GLY A 128 13.50 2.53 -12.91
C GLY A 128 13.98 3.82 -13.58
N LYS A 129 13.09 4.57 -14.22
CA LYS A 129 13.41 5.83 -14.92
C LYS A 129 12.32 6.89 -14.75
N TYR A 130 12.71 8.16 -14.85
CA TYR A 130 11.79 9.28 -15.03
C TYR A 130 11.17 9.25 -16.44
N HIS A 131 9.85 9.08 -16.51
CA HIS A 131 9.06 9.31 -17.71
C HIS A 131 8.55 10.75 -17.71
N CYS A 132 8.72 11.45 -18.84
CA CYS A 132 8.55 12.90 -18.92
C CYS A 132 7.44 13.29 -19.89
N THR A 133 6.60 14.23 -19.48
CA THR A 133 5.43 14.71 -20.24
C THR A 133 5.36 16.23 -20.27
N ASP A 134 4.87 16.80 -21.37
CA ASP A 134 4.58 18.24 -21.43
C ASP A 134 3.30 18.61 -20.66
N ALA A 135 2.98 19.90 -20.58
CA ALA A 135 1.76 20.40 -19.95
C ALA A 135 0.43 19.90 -20.57
N ALA A 136 0.48 19.18 -21.71
CA ALA A 136 -0.67 18.50 -22.33
C ALA A 136 -0.63 16.97 -22.11
N GLY A 137 0.23 16.47 -21.21
CA GLY A 137 0.38 15.05 -20.88
C GLY A 137 1.11 14.22 -21.94
N ARG A 138 1.65 14.83 -23.00
CA ARG A 138 2.29 14.11 -24.12
C ARG A 138 3.75 13.79 -23.79
N PRO A 139 4.28 12.61 -24.17
CA PRO A 139 5.70 12.28 -23.97
C PRO A 139 6.64 13.37 -24.51
N ALA A 140 7.53 13.85 -23.66
CA ALA A 140 8.43 14.96 -23.97
C ALA A 140 9.75 14.81 -23.23
N ASN A 141 10.87 14.83 -23.95
CA ASN A 141 12.19 14.79 -23.31
C ASN A 141 12.41 16.00 -22.38
N PRO A 142 13.06 15.81 -21.22
CA PRO A 142 13.56 16.90 -20.38
C PRO A 142 14.64 17.71 -21.15
N PRO A 143 15.14 18.83 -20.61
CA PRO A 143 16.18 19.61 -21.28
C PRO A 143 17.37 18.74 -21.66
N GLY A 144 17.85 18.81 -22.91
CA GLY A 144 18.80 17.83 -23.46
C GLY A 144 20.11 17.64 -22.67
N ARG A 145 20.51 18.64 -21.86
CA ARG A 145 21.61 18.52 -20.90
C ARG A 145 21.33 17.45 -19.82
N ILE A 146 20.11 17.40 -19.28
CA ILE A 146 19.67 16.40 -18.30
C ILE A 146 19.71 14.99 -18.91
N CYS A 147 19.29 14.84 -20.17
CA CYS A 147 19.39 13.57 -20.89
C CYS A 147 20.83 13.09 -21.10
N ALA A 148 21.77 14.02 -21.28
CA ALA A 148 23.19 13.69 -21.48
C ALA A 148 23.95 13.45 -20.16
N GLU A 149 23.55 14.11 -19.07
CA GLU A 149 24.22 14.06 -17.77
C GLU A 149 23.57 13.07 -16.78
N ASN A 150 22.38 12.54 -17.06
CA ASN A 150 21.66 11.67 -16.13
C ASN A 150 20.84 10.55 -16.81
N ALA A 151 21.38 9.32 -16.73
CA ALA A 151 20.77 8.11 -17.31
C ALA A 151 19.43 7.68 -16.64
N ASN A 152 19.06 8.29 -15.51
CA ASN A 152 17.80 8.03 -14.82
C ASN A 152 16.57 8.60 -15.54
N TYR A 153 16.73 9.32 -16.66
CA TYR A 153 15.63 9.82 -17.48
C TYR A 153 15.40 8.93 -18.71
N ALA A 154 14.14 8.66 -19.04
CA ALA A 154 13.73 7.89 -20.23
C ALA A 154 13.84 8.72 -21.52
N CYS A 155 15.02 9.30 -21.78
CA CYS A 155 15.29 10.13 -22.95
C CYS A 155 15.50 9.28 -24.20
N GLY A 156 14.41 8.94 -24.90
CA GLY A 156 14.49 8.38 -26.25
C GLY A 156 14.76 9.46 -27.32
N PRO A 157 15.01 9.07 -28.58
CA PRO A 157 14.63 9.94 -29.69
C PRO A 157 13.12 10.26 -29.57
N THR A 158 12.69 11.48 -29.89
CA THR A 158 11.25 11.85 -29.93
C THR A 158 10.55 11.29 -31.18
N THR A 159 10.97 10.10 -31.62
CA THR A 159 10.44 9.30 -32.72
C THR A 159 10.56 7.85 -32.24
N PRO A 160 9.46 7.08 -32.16
CA PRO A 160 9.47 5.80 -31.44
C PRO A 160 10.39 4.75 -32.11
N PRO A 161 11.34 4.15 -31.37
CA PRO A 161 12.18 3.06 -31.87
C PRO A 161 11.65 1.66 -31.50
N ALA A 162 12.12 0.65 -32.24
CA ALA A 162 11.87 -0.78 -32.00
C ALA A 162 12.90 -1.38 -30.99
N PRO A 163 12.78 -2.65 -30.56
CA PRO A 163 13.38 -3.14 -29.30
C PRO A 163 14.81 -3.74 -29.39
N ASP A 164 15.41 -3.87 -28.20
CA ASP A 164 16.52 -4.78 -27.77
C ASP A 164 17.96 -4.59 -28.36
N ASP A 165 19.08 -4.81 -27.65
CA ASP A 165 19.40 -4.83 -26.19
C ASP A 165 20.93 -4.48 -25.96
N PRO A 166 21.81 -5.04 -25.07
CA PRO A 166 22.62 -4.17 -24.18
C PRO A 166 24.16 -4.38 -24.18
N THR A 167 24.91 -3.52 -23.47
CA THR A 167 26.12 -3.96 -22.72
C THR A 167 26.48 -3.07 -21.51
N VAL A 168 27.20 -3.67 -20.54
CA VAL A 168 27.50 -3.23 -19.15
C VAL A 168 28.93 -2.68 -18.98
N ILE A 169 29.23 -1.90 -17.91
CA ILE A 169 30.53 -1.92 -17.16
C ILE A 169 30.44 -1.16 -15.79
N VAL A 170 31.21 -1.58 -14.76
CA VAL A 170 31.15 -1.16 -13.33
C VAL A 170 32.55 -1.34 -12.66
N PRO A 171 33.19 -0.37 -11.95
CA PRO A 171 33.11 -0.19 -10.47
C PRO A 171 33.38 1.29 -10.00
N THR A 172 33.66 1.76 -8.76
CA THR A 172 33.95 1.26 -7.37
C THR A 172 33.73 2.41 -6.33
N GLY A 173 34.00 2.26 -5.01
CA GLY A 173 34.72 3.38 -4.31
C GLY A 173 34.71 3.74 -2.79
N LYS A 174 34.17 2.96 -1.82
CA LYS A 174 34.41 3.09 -0.32
C LYS A 174 33.88 4.32 0.50
N PRO A 175 33.74 4.22 1.87
CA PRO A 175 32.92 5.12 2.74
C PRO A 175 33.58 5.66 4.06
N VAL A 176 32.86 6.44 4.90
CA VAL A 176 33.02 6.71 6.40
C VAL A 176 32.24 8.00 6.87
N PRO A 177 31.65 8.18 8.10
CA PRO A 177 31.04 7.26 9.09
C PRO A 177 29.75 7.77 9.89
N THR A 178 29.07 6.85 10.62
CA THR A 178 28.30 7.00 11.92
C THR A 178 27.28 8.13 12.25
N ALA A 179 26.07 7.73 12.68
CA ALA A 179 25.36 8.15 13.93
C ALA A 179 24.11 7.25 14.21
N GLN A 180 23.65 7.11 15.46
CA GLN A 180 22.48 6.28 15.86
C GLN A 180 21.84 6.74 17.20
N ALA A 181 20.53 6.50 17.41
CA ALA A 181 19.78 6.75 18.66
C ALA A 181 18.61 5.75 18.88
N ASP A 182 18.01 5.74 20.07
CA ASP A 182 17.12 4.69 20.62
C ASP A 182 15.61 4.83 20.35
N PRO A 183 14.80 3.73 20.46
CA PRO A 183 13.36 3.71 20.20
C PRO A 183 12.46 3.89 21.43
N SER A 184 11.17 4.21 21.19
CA SER A 184 10.09 4.35 22.18
C SER A 184 8.92 3.38 21.86
N PRO A 185 8.11 2.91 22.84
CA PRO A 185 7.13 1.82 22.62
C PRO A 185 5.67 2.29 22.42
N ASP A 186 4.89 1.53 21.64
CA ASP A 186 3.47 1.80 21.35
C ASP A 186 2.57 0.54 21.63
N PRO A 187 1.25 0.67 21.87
CA PRO A 187 0.49 -0.29 22.69
C PRO A 187 -0.28 -1.40 21.94
N GLN A 188 -0.60 -2.48 22.68
CA GLN A 188 -1.39 -3.61 22.19
C GLN A 188 -2.92 -3.35 22.22
N VAL A 189 -3.65 -4.11 21.39
CA VAL A 189 -5.12 -4.27 21.43
C VAL A 189 -5.45 -5.77 21.45
N GLN A 190 -6.55 -6.14 22.09
CA GLN A 190 -6.92 -7.51 22.46
C GLN A 190 -7.68 -8.28 21.36
N GLN A 191 -7.70 -9.61 21.48
CA GLN A 191 -8.36 -10.53 20.55
C GLN A 191 -9.88 -10.66 20.85
N PRO A 192 -10.73 -10.89 19.83
CA PRO A 192 -12.05 -11.51 20.03
C PRO A 192 -11.88 -13.00 20.37
N THR A 193 -12.60 -13.51 21.37
CA THR A 193 -12.59 -14.94 21.71
C THR A 193 -13.48 -15.77 20.78
N THR A 194 -12.93 -16.82 20.18
CA THR A 194 -13.72 -17.84 19.45
C THR A 194 -14.58 -18.66 20.42
N PRO A 195 -15.88 -18.86 20.15
CA PRO A 195 -16.68 -19.86 20.86
C PRO A 195 -16.22 -21.28 20.49
N ASP A 196 -16.21 -22.17 21.48
CA ASP A 196 -15.85 -23.58 21.31
C ASP A 196 -16.99 -24.41 20.70
N ALA A 197 -16.67 -25.53 20.05
CA ALA A 197 -17.64 -26.33 19.29
C ALA A 197 -17.87 -27.73 19.89
N SER A 198 -19.03 -27.97 20.52
CA SER A 198 -19.56 -29.33 20.79
C SER A 198 -21.02 -29.35 21.27
N ALA A 199 -21.94 -29.82 20.41
CA ALA A 199 -23.20 -30.46 20.79
C ALA A 199 -23.73 -31.32 19.61
N GLY A 200 -24.49 -32.38 19.90
CA GLY A 200 -24.92 -33.40 18.93
C GLY A 200 -26.24 -33.11 18.20
N PRO A 201 -26.69 -34.03 17.33
CA PRO A 201 -27.80 -33.82 16.40
C PRO A 201 -29.19 -34.07 17.00
N ILE A 202 -30.22 -33.48 16.40
CA ILE A 202 -31.63 -33.82 16.60
C ILE A 202 -32.31 -33.93 15.22
N SER A 203 -32.94 -35.07 14.94
CA SER A 203 -33.71 -35.29 13.70
C SER A 203 -35.14 -34.79 13.83
N ILE A 204 -35.68 -34.19 12.78
CA ILE A 204 -37.14 -34.01 12.58
C ILE A 204 -37.42 -34.18 11.08
N ASP A 205 -38.34 -35.09 10.73
CA ASP A 205 -38.77 -35.33 9.34
C ASP A 205 -39.83 -34.31 8.85
N PRO A 206 -39.97 -34.11 7.51
CA PRO A 206 -40.76 -33.02 6.95
C PRO A 206 -42.23 -33.38 6.63
N PRO A 207 -43.15 -32.39 6.63
CA PRO A 207 -44.46 -32.50 6.00
C PRO A 207 -44.46 -31.96 4.55
N THR A 208 -44.89 -32.79 3.59
CA THR A 208 -45.13 -32.41 2.19
C THR A 208 -46.54 -31.82 1.99
N PRO A 209 -46.68 -30.73 1.20
CA PRO A 209 -47.90 -30.50 0.40
C PRO A 209 -47.66 -30.67 -1.12
N ALA A 210 -48.74 -30.93 -1.85
CA ALA A 210 -48.73 -31.29 -3.28
C ALA A 210 -48.76 -30.06 -4.24
N PRO A 211 -48.58 -30.24 -5.56
CA PRO A 211 -48.32 -29.14 -6.50
C PRO A 211 -49.56 -28.32 -6.86
N THR A 212 -49.33 -27.07 -7.27
CA THR A 212 -50.31 -26.20 -7.95
C THR A 212 -49.78 -25.80 -9.33
N ALA A 213 -50.69 -25.56 -10.28
CA ALA A 213 -50.40 -25.60 -11.72
C ALA A 213 -49.59 -24.41 -12.28
N SER A 214 -48.99 -24.63 -13.45
CA SER A 214 -48.26 -23.61 -14.21
C SER A 214 -49.16 -22.51 -14.78
N THR A 215 -48.76 -21.26 -14.59
CA THR A 215 -49.11 -20.15 -15.49
C THR A 215 -47.82 -19.46 -15.92
N SER A 216 -47.51 -19.50 -17.21
CA SER A 216 -46.30 -18.89 -17.76
C SER A 216 -46.41 -17.36 -17.77
N PRO A 217 -45.47 -16.61 -17.17
CA PRO A 217 -45.40 -15.16 -17.36
C PRO A 217 -44.98 -14.83 -18.79
N ALA A 218 -45.66 -13.86 -19.41
CA ALA A 218 -45.26 -13.31 -20.69
C ALA A 218 -43.85 -12.66 -20.59
N PRO A 219 -43.07 -12.61 -21.69
CA PRO A 219 -41.72 -12.06 -21.66
C PRO A 219 -41.73 -10.57 -21.30
N THR A 220 -41.24 -10.25 -20.10
CA THR A 220 -40.98 -8.88 -19.66
C THR A 220 -40.07 -8.17 -20.67
N PRO A 221 -40.40 -6.96 -21.14
CA PRO A 221 -39.53 -6.24 -22.08
C PRO A 221 -38.17 -5.97 -21.43
N SER A 222 -37.10 -6.16 -22.20
CA SER A 222 -35.74 -5.89 -21.71
C SER A 222 -35.62 -4.45 -21.20
N PRO A 223 -35.13 -4.20 -19.97
CA PRO A 223 -34.93 -2.85 -19.49
C PRO A 223 -33.92 -2.15 -20.38
N SER A 224 -34.32 -1.02 -20.97
CA SER A 224 -33.44 -0.22 -21.83
C SER A 224 -32.21 0.24 -21.04
N ALA A 225 -31.04 0.25 -21.69
CA ALA A 225 -29.77 0.64 -21.10
C ALA A 225 -29.67 2.17 -20.88
N SER A 226 -30.54 2.70 -20.02
CA SER A 226 -30.62 4.11 -19.61
C SER A 226 -31.26 4.25 -18.22
N ALA A 227 -30.98 3.29 -17.32
CA ALA A 227 -31.13 3.50 -15.89
C ALA A 227 -30.05 4.49 -15.43
N VAL A 228 -30.30 5.79 -15.63
CA VAL A 228 -29.48 6.85 -15.04
C VAL A 228 -29.53 6.67 -13.53
N SER A 229 -28.36 6.52 -12.91
CA SER A 229 -28.24 6.36 -11.46
C SER A 229 -28.99 7.49 -10.75
N ASP A 230 -29.82 7.15 -9.76
CA ASP A 230 -30.64 8.10 -9.02
C ASP A 230 -29.77 9.31 -8.60
N PRO A 231 -30.16 10.57 -8.89
CA PRO A 231 -29.41 11.73 -8.43
C PRO A 231 -29.22 11.74 -6.90
N ALA A 232 -30.10 11.07 -6.14
CA ALA A 232 -30.00 10.88 -4.70
C ALA A 232 -29.03 9.76 -4.25
N ASP A 233 -28.51 8.91 -5.15
CA ASP A 233 -27.51 7.89 -4.80
C ASP A 233 -26.20 8.55 -4.30
N PRO A 234 -25.76 8.28 -3.06
CA PRO A 234 -24.50 8.78 -2.52
C PRO A 234 -23.28 8.40 -3.37
N THR A 235 -23.26 7.21 -3.97
CA THR A 235 -22.15 6.78 -4.84
C THR A 235 -22.11 7.60 -6.12
N ALA A 236 -23.25 7.77 -6.82
CA ALA A 236 -23.35 8.64 -7.99
C ALA A 236 -23.02 10.12 -7.68
N GLN A 237 -23.39 10.62 -6.50
CA GLN A 237 -22.97 11.95 -6.03
C GLN A 237 -21.45 12.03 -5.85
N ALA A 238 -20.85 11.09 -5.12
CA ALA A 238 -19.41 11.07 -4.87
C ALA A 238 -18.58 10.96 -6.17
N ILE A 239 -19.03 10.17 -7.15
CA ILE A 239 -18.41 10.12 -8.49
C ILE A 239 -18.39 11.50 -9.14
N ARG A 240 -19.52 12.22 -9.15
CA ARG A 240 -19.62 13.56 -9.77
C ARG A 240 -18.74 14.60 -9.06
N HIS A 241 -18.69 14.59 -7.73
CA HIS A 241 -17.83 15.51 -6.96
C HIS A 241 -16.34 15.19 -7.14
N ALA A 242 -15.95 13.91 -7.09
CA ALA A 242 -14.57 13.49 -7.34
C ALA A 242 -14.09 13.83 -8.76
N GLN A 243 -14.95 13.68 -9.78
CA GLN A 243 -14.68 14.14 -11.14
C GLN A 243 -14.42 15.65 -11.22
N GLY A 244 -15.27 16.47 -10.58
CA GLY A 244 -15.11 17.93 -10.54
C GLY A 244 -13.81 18.39 -9.88
N LEU A 245 -13.28 17.60 -8.96
CA LEU A 245 -11.98 17.81 -8.29
C LEU A 245 -10.79 17.18 -9.05
N GLY A 246 -11.02 16.56 -10.21
CA GLY A 246 -9.98 15.90 -11.00
C GLY A 246 -9.43 14.60 -10.40
N LEU A 247 -10.07 14.05 -9.37
CA LEU A 247 -9.65 12.80 -8.74
C LEU A 247 -9.85 11.61 -9.69
N ARG A 248 -8.89 10.68 -9.66
CA ARG A 248 -9.04 9.34 -10.23
C ARG A 248 -9.92 8.49 -9.32
N ILE A 249 -10.84 7.71 -9.87
CA ILE A 249 -11.83 6.98 -9.08
C ILE A 249 -11.62 5.47 -9.23
N TRP A 250 -11.54 4.75 -8.13
CA TRP A 250 -11.82 3.31 -8.08
C TRP A 250 -13.16 3.09 -7.39
N LEU A 251 -13.96 2.15 -7.89
CA LEU A 251 -15.14 1.66 -7.19
C LEU A 251 -14.70 0.49 -6.29
N GLU A 252 -14.87 0.63 -4.98
CA GLU A 252 -14.50 -0.38 -3.99
C GLU A 252 -15.76 -1.16 -3.56
N THR A 253 -15.70 -2.49 -3.68
CA THR A 253 -16.79 -3.41 -3.37
C THR A 253 -16.24 -4.77 -2.93
N ASP A 254 -17.12 -5.62 -2.41
CA ASP A 254 -16.82 -7.01 -2.05
C ASP A 254 -17.83 -7.93 -2.74
N LEU A 255 -17.40 -8.59 -3.82
CA LEU A 255 -18.28 -9.46 -4.61
C LEU A 255 -18.44 -10.87 -4.04
N VAL A 256 -17.79 -11.23 -2.92
CA VAL A 256 -17.81 -12.60 -2.39
C VAL A 256 -19.24 -13.05 -2.07
N ALA A 257 -20.06 -12.20 -1.43
CA ALA A 257 -21.46 -12.52 -1.16
C ALA A 257 -22.32 -12.63 -2.44
N ALA A 258 -22.03 -11.83 -3.47
CA ALA A 258 -22.74 -11.89 -4.75
C ALA A 258 -22.37 -13.15 -5.57
N TRP A 259 -21.13 -13.62 -5.45
CA TRP A 259 -20.65 -14.87 -6.04
C TRP A 259 -21.21 -16.09 -5.30
N GLN A 260 -21.20 -16.10 -3.96
CA GLN A 260 -21.80 -17.16 -3.14
C GLN A 260 -23.32 -17.29 -3.35
N ALA A 261 -24.00 -16.19 -3.66
CA ALA A 261 -25.42 -16.20 -4.06
C ALA A 261 -25.68 -16.71 -5.50
N GLY A 262 -24.63 -17.01 -6.27
CA GLY A 262 -24.69 -17.67 -7.57
C GLY A 262 -24.53 -16.76 -8.80
N PRO A 263 -24.39 -17.36 -10.00
CA PRO A 263 -23.95 -16.64 -11.21
C PRO A 263 -24.83 -15.45 -11.62
N ASP A 264 -26.16 -15.55 -11.45
CA ASP A 264 -27.08 -14.47 -11.81
C ASP A 264 -26.96 -13.26 -10.87
N GLN A 265 -26.75 -13.48 -9.56
CA GLN A 265 -26.55 -12.39 -8.61
C GLN A 265 -25.19 -11.71 -8.78
N LEU A 266 -24.15 -12.48 -9.09
CA LEU A 266 -22.84 -11.95 -9.50
C LEU A 266 -22.97 -11.10 -10.76
N LYS A 267 -23.59 -11.64 -11.82
CA LYS A 267 -23.78 -10.95 -13.11
C LYS A 267 -24.63 -9.68 -12.98
N ALA A 268 -25.71 -9.73 -12.19
CA ALA A 268 -26.54 -8.56 -11.91
C ALA A 268 -25.77 -7.48 -11.14
N THR A 269 -24.86 -7.87 -10.24
CA THR A 269 -24.03 -6.93 -9.46
C THR A 269 -22.91 -6.34 -10.31
N ALA A 270 -22.23 -7.15 -11.12
CA ALA A 270 -21.27 -6.70 -12.13
C ALA A 270 -21.90 -5.69 -13.11
N ALA A 271 -23.14 -5.93 -13.56
CA ALA A 271 -23.86 -5.01 -14.43
C ALA A 271 -24.19 -3.66 -13.77
N ARG A 272 -24.48 -3.60 -12.46
CA ARG A 272 -24.64 -2.34 -11.72
C ARG A 272 -23.32 -1.57 -11.61
N LEU A 273 -22.24 -2.28 -11.26
CA LEU A 273 -20.89 -1.72 -11.18
C LEU A 273 -20.41 -1.20 -12.54
N ALA A 274 -20.73 -1.88 -13.64
CA ALA A 274 -20.43 -1.44 -15.00
C ALA A 274 -21.09 -0.10 -15.37
N GLN A 275 -22.32 0.16 -14.90
CA GLN A 275 -23.01 1.44 -15.12
C GLN A 275 -22.31 2.59 -14.38
N GLN A 276 -21.92 2.37 -13.12
CA GLN A 276 -21.11 3.32 -12.34
C GLN A 276 -19.71 3.49 -12.93
N ALA A 277 -19.11 2.42 -13.47
CA ALA A 277 -17.81 2.45 -14.12
C ALA A 277 -17.83 3.09 -15.52
N ASN A 278 -19.00 3.32 -16.13
CA ASN A 278 -19.10 4.04 -17.42
C ASN A 278 -18.90 5.56 -17.29
N GLN A 279 -18.56 6.06 -16.10
CA GLN A 279 -18.36 7.46 -15.80
C GLN A 279 -16.91 7.93 -16.07
N PRO A 280 -16.68 9.20 -16.46
CA PRO A 280 -15.33 9.77 -16.55
C PRO A 280 -14.47 9.57 -15.29
N ASN A 281 -13.14 9.55 -15.46
CA ASN A 281 -12.12 9.37 -14.41
C ASN A 281 -12.19 8.08 -13.57
N VAL A 282 -13.19 7.21 -13.75
CA VAL A 282 -13.20 5.87 -13.13
C VAL A 282 -12.14 4.99 -13.78
N LEU A 283 -11.11 4.64 -13.02
CA LEU A 283 -10.04 3.73 -13.45
C LEU A 283 -10.54 2.29 -13.56
N GLY A 284 -11.37 1.86 -12.61
CA GLY A 284 -11.75 0.46 -12.49
C GLY A 284 -12.54 0.11 -11.23
N VAL A 285 -12.70 -1.20 -11.00
CA VAL A 285 -13.38 -1.78 -9.84
C VAL A 285 -12.39 -2.60 -9.03
N LYS A 286 -12.28 -2.31 -7.72
CA LYS A 286 -11.68 -3.21 -6.74
C LYS A 286 -12.78 -4.07 -6.12
N PHE A 287 -12.78 -5.37 -6.41
CA PHE A 287 -13.94 -6.24 -6.18
C PHE A 287 -13.82 -7.22 -5.00
N ALA A 288 -12.73 -7.14 -4.24
CA ALA A 288 -12.55 -7.92 -3.02
C ALA A 288 -11.69 -7.16 -1.99
N ALA A 289 -12.01 -7.34 -0.71
CA ALA A 289 -11.24 -6.83 0.41
C ALA A 289 -10.57 -7.99 1.16
N GLU A 290 -9.25 -7.94 1.31
CA GLU A 290 -8.44 -8.83 2.16
C GLU A 290 -8.67 -10.32 1.85
N LEU A 291 -8.47 -10.72 0.58
CA LEU A 291 -8.75 -12.07 0.09
C LEU A 291 -8.17 -13.16 0.99
N GLY A 292 -9.02 -14.11 1.40
CA GLY A 292 -8.66 -15.23 2.27
C GLY A 292 -8.62 -14.93 3.78
N LEU A 293 -8.64 -13.65 4.20
CA LEU A 293 -8.51 -13.28 5.62
C LEU A 293 -9.79 -13.54 6.42
N ARG A 294 -10.95 -13.25 5.83
CA ARG A 294 -12.24 -13.08 6.53
C ARG A 294 -13.00 -14.40 6.79
N GLY A 295 -12.36 -15.55 6.62
CA GLY A 295 -12.99 -16.88 6.79
C GLY A 295 -14.08 -17.21 5.76
N THR A 296 -14.23 -16.39 4.70
CA THR A 296 -15.23 -16.54 3.64
C THR A 296 -14.91 -17.62 2.61
N PHE A 297 -13.70 -18.18 2.66
CA PHE A 297 -13.16 -19.19 1.76
C PHE A 297 -12.55 -20.34 2.56
N THR A 298 -12.62 -21.53 1.99
CA THR A 298 -12.16 -22.79 2.61
C THR A 298 -10.87 -23.33 2.01
N SER A 299 -10.57 -23.01 0.74
CA SER A 299 -9.36 -23.49 0.05
C SER A 299 -8.76 -22.45 -0.93
N PRO A 300 -7.48 -22.57 -1.32
CA PRO A 300 -6.86 -21.71 -2.33
C PRO A 300 -7.57 -21.76 -3.70
N GLU A 301 -8.03 -22.95 -4.09
CA GLU A 301 -8.77 -23.18 -5.33
C GLU A 301 -10.11 -22.44 -5.32
N GLU A 302 -10.74 -22.30 -4.15
CA GLU A 302 -11.96 -21.52 -3.99
C GLU A 302 -11.70 -20.01 -4.19
N VAL A 303 -10.60 -19.48 -3.63
CA VAL A 303 -10.18 -18.08 -3.86
C VAL A 303 -9.86 -17.85 -5.33
N HIS A 304 -9.12 -18.76 -5.97
CA HIS A 304 -8.79 -18.68 -7.40
C HIS A 304 -10.06 -18.71 -8.28
N ARG A 305 -11.00 -19.61 -7.98
CA ARG A 305 -12.29 -19.69 -8.67
C ARG A 305 -13.08 -18.39 -8.54
N PHE A 306 -13.20 -17.84 -7.33
CA PHE A 306 -13.85 -16.55 -7.12
C PHE A 306 -13.19 -15.42 -7.93
N VAL A 307 -11.85 -15.29 -7.87
CA VAL A 307 -11.12 -14.24 -8.60
C VAL A 307 -11.34 -14.37 -10.12
N SER A 308 -11.31 -15.60 -10.64
CA SER A 308 -11.55 -15.89 -12.05
C SER A 308 -12.99 -15.57 -12.49
N GLU A 309 -14.00 -16.08 -11.76
CA GLU A 309 -15.42 -15.92 -12.12
C GLU A 309 -15.91 -14.48 -11.92
N ALA A 310 -15.49 -13.80 -10.85
CA ALA A 310 -15.80 -12.38 -10.62
C ALA A 310 -15.12 -11.48 -11.65
N SER A 311 -13.86 -11.77 -12.02
CA SER A 311 -13.19 -11.07 -13.12
C SER A 311 -13.93 -11.27 -14.44
N ALA A 312 -14.27 -12.51 -14.81
CA ALA A 312 -15.00 -12.81 -16.04
C ALA A 312 -16.36 -12.07 -16.10
N ALA A 313 -17.13 -12.06 -15.01
CA ALA A 313 -18.41 -11.35 -14.92
C ALA A 313 -18.26 -9.82 -15.09
N LEU A 314 -17.22 -9.23 -14.49
CA LEU A 314 -16.92 -7.81 -14.64
C LEU A 314 -16.40 -7.48 -16.05
N ARG A 315 -15.43 -8.23 -16.59
CA ARG A 315 -14.91 -8.02 -17.96
C ARG A 315 -16.00 -8.18 -19.03
N ALA A 316 -16.99 -9.04 -18.82
CA ALA A 316 -18.13 -9.22 -19.73
C ALA A 316 -19.18 -8.09 -19.68
N THR A 317 -19.08 -7.14 -18.75
CA THR A 317 -20.07 -6.08 -18.54
C THR A 317 -19.49 -4.66 -18.48
N MET A 318 -18.25 -4.49 -17.98
CA MET A 318 -17.59 -3.19 -17.87
C MET A 318 -17.20 -2.59 -19.23
N PRO A 319 -17.07 -1.25 -19.32
CA PRO A 319 -16.46 -0.59 -20.46
C PRO A 319 -15.01 -1.07 -20.72
N PRO A 320 -14.56 -1.14 -21.99
CA PRO A 320 -13.17 -1.47 -22.32
C PRO A 320 -12.16 -0.55 -21.64
N GLY A 321 -11.01 -1.11 -21.23
CA GLY A 321 -9.94 -0.37 -20.55
C GLY A 321 -10.20 -0.08 -19.06
N ARG A 322 -11.36 -0.46 -18.50
CA ARG A 322 -11.57 -0.44 -17.05
C ARG A 322 -10.80 -1.54 -16.35
N ARG A 323 -10.08 -1.14 -15.30
CA ARG A 323 -9.17 -2.00 -14.55
C ARG A 323 -9.89 -2.83 -13.48
N LEU A 324 -9.29 -3.95 -13.12
CA LEU A 324 -9.73 -4.83 -12.05
C LEU A 324 -8.67 -4.93 -10.96
N ALA A 325 -9.11 -4.84 -9.70
CA ALA A 325 -8.23 -4.90 -8.55
C ALA A 325 -8.79 -5.77 -7.42
N VAL A 326 -7.90 -6.28 -6.57
CA VAL A 326 -8.22 -6.96 -5.30
C VAL A 326 -7.26 -6.50 -4.21
N ASP A 327 -7.72 -6.43 -2.95
CA ASP A 327 -6.81 -6.35 -1.81
C ASP A 327 -6.37 -7.76 -1.38
N VAL A 328 -5.07 -7.94 -1.15
CA VAL A 328 -4.48 -9.19 -0.64
C VAL A 328 -3.64 -8.89 0.59
N VAL A 329 -3.52 -9.84 1.52
CA VAL A 329 -2.60 -9.76 2.66
C VAL A 329 -1.71 -10.99 2.68
N ILE A 330 -0.41 -10.81 2.88
CA ILE A 330 0.60 -11.88 2.73
C ILE A 330 1.57 -11.82 3.92
N PRO A 331 1.13 -12.23 5.12
CA PRO A 331 1.85 -11.92 6.36
C PRO A 331 3.22 -12.60 6.45
N GLU A 332 3.44 -13.73 5.77
CA GLU A 332 4.75 -14.38 5.74
C GLU A 332 5.85 -13.55 5.06
N LEU A 333 5.51 -12.60 4.17
CA LEU A 333 6.51 -11.69 3.58
C LEU A 333 7.14 -10.76 4.63
N GLY A 334 6.42 -10.48 5.72
CA GLY A 334 6.90 -9.73 6.88
C GLY A 334 7.81 -10.53 7.82
N CYS A 335 8.02 -11.83 7.58
CA CYS A 335 8.85 -12.69 8.45
C CYS A 335 10.34 -12.72 8.08
N GLY A 336 10.71 -12.27 6.87
CA GLY A 336 12.07 -12.44 6.34
C GLY A 336 12.52 -13.92 6.35
N ARG A 337 13.64 -14.22 7.02
CA ARG A 337 14.15 -15.59 7.18
C ARG A 337 13.64 -16.33 8.41
N THR A 338 12.86 -15.70 9.28
CA THR A 338 12.60 -16.26 10.62
C THR A 338 11.69 -17.47 10.51
N THR A 339 12.27 -18.68 10.49
CA THR A 339 11.56 -19.94 10.23
C THR A 339 10.36 -20.14 11.15
N GLN A 340 10.47 -19.77 12.43
CA GLN A 340 9.35 -19.82 13.37
C GLN A 340 8.17 -18.93 12.93
N CYS A 341 8.44 -17.72 12.44
CA CYS A 341 7.42 -16.81 11.91
C CYS A 341 6.81 -17.39 10.63
N LEU A 342 7.63 -17.81 9.67
CA LEU A 342 7.19 -18.41 8.40
C LEU A 342 6.27 -19.64 8.64
N THR A 343 6.74 -20.60 9.45
CA THR A 343 5.95 -21.79 9.80
C THR A 343 4.67 -21.43 10.56
N THR A 344 4.71 -20.46 11.48
CA THR A 344 3.51 -20.05 12.24
C THR A 344 2.49 -19.36 11.32
N MET A 345 2.92 -18.50 10.41
CA MET A 345 2.04 -17.85 9.43
C MET A 345 1.43 -18.87 8.47
N GLY A 346 2.24 -19.73 7.85
CA GLY A 346 1.74 -20.73 6.90
C GLY A 346 0.83 -21.78 7.54
N THR A 347 1.05 -22.14 8.81
CA THR A 347 0.17 -23.07 9.55
C THR A 347 -1.16 -22.42 9.95
N ARG A 348 -1.14 -21.15 10.40
CA ARG A 348 -2.37 -20.47 10.88
C ARG A 348 -3.20 -19.83 9.76
N TYR A 349 -2.56 -19.44 8.66
CA TYR A 349 -3.18 -18.69 7.58
C TYR A 349 -2.81 -19.26 6.20
N PRO A 350 -3.11 -20.54 5.91
CA PRO A 350 -2.69 -21.20 4.68
C PRO A 350 -3.13 -20.47 3.40
N LEU A 351 -4.32 -19.85 3.41
CA LEU A 351 -4.84 -19.06 2.28
C LEU A 351 -4.05 -17.77 2.00
N LEU A 352 -3.31 -17.27 3.00
CA LEU A 352 -2.55 -16.02 2.96
C LEU A 352 -1.05 -16.24 2.72
N THR A 353 -0.63 -17.47 2.43
CA THR A 353 0.75 -17.77 2.04
C THR A 353 1.06 -17.19 0.66
N ARG A 354 2.32 -16.80 0.42
CA ARG A 354 2.79 -16.29 -0.88
C ARG A 354 2.45 -17.27 -2.00
N ALA A 355 2.66 -18.56 -1.77
CA ALA A 355 2.42 -19.62 -2.74
C ALA A 355 0.94 -19.69 -3.19
N ASN A 356 -0.01 -19.54 -2.27
CA ASN A 356 -1.44 -19.59 -2.60
C ASN A 356 -1.94 -18.26 -3.18
N VAL A 357 -1.38 -17.12 -2.76
CA VAL A 357 -1.68 -15.81 -3.39
C VAL A 357 -1.15 -15.74 -4.83
N GLN A 358 0.02 -16.32 -5.11
CA GLN A 358 0.58 -16.39 -6.47
C GLN A 358 -0.34 -17.13 -7.45
N GLN A 359 -1.05 -18.19 -7.01
CA GLN A 359 -1.90 -19.02 -7.88
C GLN A 359 -3.00 -18.22 -8.59
N TYR A 360 -3.54 -17.16 -7.97
CA TYR A 360 -4.55 -16.31 -8.60
C TYR A 360 -4.01 -14.97 -9.09
N VAL A 361 -3.00 -14.38 -8.45
CA VAL A 361 -2.39 -13.11 -8.92
C VAL A 361 -1.68 -13.28 -10.27
N LEU A 362 -0.99 -14.40 -10.50
CA LEU A 362 -0.22 -14.62 -11.73
C LEU A 362 -1.06 -15.04 -12.95
N THR A 363 -2.39 -15.06 -12.83
CA THR A 363 -3.32 -15.47 -13.90
C THR A 363 -3.61 -14.37 -14.94
N GLY A 364 -3.32 -13.10 -14.63
CA GLY A 364 -3.80 -11.96 -15.40
C GLY A 364 -5.30 -11.66 -15.24
N ALA A 365 -6.02 -12.32 -14.32
CA ALA A 365 -7.41 -12.03 -14.03
C ALA A 365 -7.64 -10.62 -13.42
N VAL A 366 -6.60 -9.98 -12.88
CA VAL A 366 -6.63 -8.63 -12.31
C VAL A 366 -5.52 -7.78 -12.92
N ASP A 367 -5.79 -6.47 -13.10
CA ASP A 367 -4.79 -5.51 -13.59
C ASP A 367 -4.01 -4.86 -12.44
N ALA A 368 -4.50 -4.98 -11.20
CA ALA A 368 -3.84 -4.45 -10.02
C ALA A 368 -4.08 -5.32 -8.78
N ILE A 369 -3.17 -5.24 -7.82
CA ILE A 369 -3.37 -5.66 -6.44
C ILE A 369 -3.01 -4.49 -5.51
N ASN A 370 -3.71 -4.35 -4.38
CA ASN A 370 -3.16 -3.60 -3.27
C ASN A 370 -2.76 -4.59 -2.17
N VAL A 371 -1.49 -4.62 -1.81
CA VAL A 371 -1.00 -5.51 -0.75
C VAL A 371 -1.13 -4.80 0.58
N ALA A 372 -1.96 -5.36 1.47
CA ALA A 372 -2.19 -4.82 2.79
C ALA A 372 -0.96 -4.96 3.69
N SER A 373 -0.65 -3.90 4.43
CA SER A 373 0.29 -3.91 5.54
C SER A 373 -0.21 -4.89 6.61
N PRO A 374 0.54 -5.97 6.96
CA PRO A 374 0.11 -6.94 7.96
C PRO A 374 0.32 -6.44 9.40
N LEU A 375 0.46 -5.12 9.60
CA LEU A 375 0.63 -4.48 10.91
C LEU A 375 -0.70 -4.34 11.68
N PHE A 376 -1.44 -5.43 11.79
CA PHE A 376 -2.65 -5.55 12.60
C PHE A 376 -2.72 -6.92 13.30
N GLN A 377 -3.58 -7.06 14.30
CA GLN A 377 -3.78 -8.35 14.97
C GLN A 377 -4.63 -9.27 14.09
N PRO A 378 -4.31 -10.58 14.01
CA PRO A 378 -3.43 -11.35 14.88
C PRO A 378 -1.94 -11.46 14.45
N PHE A 379 -1.52 -10.78 13.37
CA PHE A 379 -0.16 -10.94 12.82
C PHE A 379 0.91 -10.27 13.69
N LEU A 380 0.62 -9.10 14.27
CA LEU A 380 1.52 -8.35 15.14
C LEU A 380 2.09 -9.20 16.29
N ASP A 381 1.27 -10.00 16.97
CA ASP A 381 1.74 -10.86 18.05
C ASP A 381 2.76 -11.92 17.56
N ILE A 382 2.63 -12.41 16.32
CA ILE A 382 3.55 -13.41 15.74
C ILE A 382 4.90 -12.74 15.38
N TYR A 383 4.87 -11.54 14.79
CA TYR A 383 6.10 -10.76 14.54
C TYR A 383 6.82 -10.40 15.84
N LYS A 384 6.06 -9.98 16.87
CA LYS A 384 6.59 -9.66 18.21
C LYS A 384 7.24 -10.88 18.88
N GLN A 385 6.60 -12.05 18.80
CA GLN A 385 7.18 -13.33 19.28
C GLN A 385 8.44 -13.73 18.50
N ALA A 386 8.52 -13.36 17.21
CA ALA A 386 9.65 -13.60 16.34
C ALA A 386 10.77 -12.53 16.43
N GLY A 387 10.62 -11.50 17.28
CA GLY A 387 11.60 -10.41 17.44
C GLY A 387 11.68 -9.45 16.26
N ILE A 388 10.62 -9.32 15.46
CA ILE A 388 10.57 -8.49 14.24
C ILE A 388 9.77 -7.21 14.55
N SER A 389 10.36 -6.04 14.31
CA SER A 389 9.70 -4.74 14.53
C SER A 389 8.73 -4.36 13.40
N PRO A 390 7.74 -3.47 13.62
CA PRO A 390 6.77 -3.07 12.60
C PRO A 390 7.40 -2.49 11.31
N GLU A 391 8.45 -1.69 11.47
CA GLU A 391 9.19 -1.05 10.38
C GLU A 391 9.91 -2.12 9.54
N ARG A 392 10.47 -3.12 10.23
CA ARG A 392 11.15 -4.26 9.61
C ARG A 392 10.16 -5.17 8.87
N VAL A 393 8.97 -5.40 9.42
CA VAL A 393 7.89 -6.15 8.75
C VAL A 393 7.52 -5.48 7.43
N LEU A 394 7.31 -4.16 7.41
CA LEU A 394 7.04 -3.39 6.19
C LEU A 394 8.21 -3.47 5.20
N GLN A 395 9.44 -3.25 5.67
CA GLN A 395 10.63 -3.32 4.83
C GLN A 395 10.77 -4.70 4.17
N GLN A 396 10.63 -5.79 4.94
CA GLN A 396 10.74 -7.15 4.44
C GLN A 396 9.61 -7.50 3.47
N GLN A 397 8.37 -7.09 3.75
CA GLN A 397 7.23 -7.25 2.84
C GLN A 397 7.51 -6.65 1.45
N TRP A 398 7.90 -5.38 1.40
CA TRP A 398 8.09 -4.66 0.14
C TRP A 398 9.37 -5.06 -0.62
N MET A 399 10.44 -5.41 0.10
CA MET A 399 11.62 -6.02 -0.53
C MET A 399 11.30 -7.39 -1.13
N ALA A 400 10.50 -8.21 -0.46
CA ALA A 400 10.08 -9.52 -0.98
C ALA A 400 9.20 -9.37 -2.24
N LEU A 401 8.20 -8.48 -2.21
CA LEU A 401 7.36 -8.18 -3.38
C LEU A 401 8.18 -7.72 -4.60
N ARG A 402 9.18 -6.85 -4.39
CA ARG A 402 10.07 -6.36 -5.46
C ARG A 402 10.99 -7.45 -6.02
N ILE A 403 11.45 -8.39 -5.18
CA ILE A 403 12.29 -9.51 -5.60
C ILE A 403 11.48 -10.50 -6.44
N LEU A 404 10.25 -10.82 -6.01
CA LEU A 404 9.30 -11.61 -6.80
C LEU A 404 9.01 -10.90 -8.13
N GLY A 405 8.61 -9.62 -8.07
CA GLY A 405 8.41 -8.79 -9.25
C GLY A 405 7.34 -9.33 -10.19
N TRP A 406 6.18 -9.68 -9.63
CA TRP A 406 5.01 -10.21 -10.37
C TRP A 406 4.54 -9.30 -11.50
N ASN A 407 4.80 -7.98 -11.42
CA ASN A 407 4.57 -7.02 -12.49
C ASN A 407 5.45 -7.20 -13.75
N ARG A 408 6.48 -8.06 -13.67
CA ARG A 408 7.27 -8.54 -14.83
C ARG A 408 6.75 -9.86 -15.38
N GLU A 409 6.17 -10.71 -14.51
CA GLU A 409 5.58 -12.01 -14.88
C GLU A 409 4.19 -11.83 -15.52
N VAL A 410 3.42 -10.85 -15.04
CA VAL A 410 2.13 -10.41 -15.60
C VAL A 410 2.29 -8.95 -16.09
N PRO A 411 2.54 -8.73 -17.40
CA PRO A 411 2.71 -7.39 -17.95
C PRO A 411 1.46 -6.52 -17.73
N GLY A 412 1.65 -5.35 -17.11
CA GLY A 412 0.57 -4.42 -16.77
C GLY A 412 -0.09 -4.65 -15.41
N LEU A 413 0.32 -5.69 -14.66
CA LEU A 413 -0.05 -5.84 -13.26
C LEU A 413 0.59 -4.74 -12.41
N ASP A 414 -0.26 -3.98 -11.75
CA ASP A 414 0.08 -2.88 -10.85
C ASP A 414 0.05 -3.35 -9.39
N ILE A 415 1.04 -2.91 -8.60
CA ILE A 415 1.23 -3.36 -7.23
C ILE A 415 1.24 -2.12 -6.33
N GLY A 416 0.07 -1.82 -5.78
CA GLY A 416 -0.09 -0.78 -4.76
C GLY A 416 0.08 -1.33 -3.35
N ALA A 417 0.36 -0.44 -2.39
CA ALA A 417 0.21 -0.74 -0.98
C ALA A 417 -1.22 -0.43 -0.50
N ARG A 418 -1.69 -1.13 0.52
CA ARG A 418 -2.88 -0.79 1.31
C ARG A 418 -2.47 -0.62 2.77
N ASP A 419 -2.43 0.60 3.27
CA ASP A 419 -2.16 0.85 4.69
C ASP A 419 -3.47 0.96 5.48
N LEU A 420 -3.46 0.35 6.67
CA LEU A 420 -4.59 0.27 7.60
C LEU A 420 -4.28 0.92 8.97
N GLY A 421 -3.13 1.58 9.12
CA GLY A 421 -2.59 2.01 10.43
C GLY A 421 -2.13 3.46 10.51
N LEU A 422 -2.35 4.27 9.48
CA LEU A 422 -2.36 5.74 9.58
C LEU A 422 -3.72 6.28 10.04
N ALA A 423 -4.81 5.51 9.90
CA ALA A 423 -6.09 5.85 10.51
C ALA A 423 -6.10 5.54 12.01
N HIS A 424 -6.77 6.40 12.77
CA HIS A 424 -6.90 6.32 14.22
C HIS A 424 -8.38 6.20 14.62
N PRO A 425 -8.71 5.53 15.74
CA PRO A 425 -10.07 5.45 16.25
C PRO A 425 -10.46 6.70 17.04
N ASP A 426 -11.75 7.06 17.05
CA ASP A 426 -12.33 8.22 17.76
C ASP A 426 -11.91 8.37 19.24
N ASN A 427 -11.52 7.28 19.90
CA ASN A 427 -11.10 7.27 21.30
C ASN A 427 -9.59 7.47 21.51
N LYS A 428 -8.82 7.79 20.46
CA LYS A 428 -7.39 8.13 20.51
C LYS A 428 -7.10 9.35 19.62
N PRO A 429 -6.19 10.25 20.01
CA PRO A 429 -5.70 11.28 19.09
C PRO A 429 -4.88 10.64 17.95
N ALA A 430 -4.82 11.30 16.80
CA ALA A 430 -3.83 11.00 15.78
C ALA A 430 -2.40 11.25 16.28
N LEU A 431 -1.41 10.66 15.60
CA LEU A 431 -0.01 11.02 15.80
C LEU A 431 0.24 12.48 15.40
N ALA A 432 1.23 13.11 16.05
CA ALA A 432 1.58 14.51 15.84
C ALA A 432 3.08 14.69 15.48
N GLY A 433 3.43 15.85 14.93
CA GLY A 433 4.82 16.30 14.78
C GLY A 433 5.76 15.28 14.10
N ALA A 434 6.86 14.95 14.78
CA ALA A 434 7.89 14.06 14.27
C ALA A 434 7.40 12.59 14.15
N ASP A 435 6.53 12.14 15.06
CA ASP A 435 6.01 10.77 15.06
C ASP A 435 5.06 10.55 13.88
N ALA A 436 4.23 11.56 13.58
CA ALA A 436 3.38 11.57 12.39
C ALA A 436 4.19 11.52 11.09
N GLU A 437 5.20 12.38 10.96
CA GLU A 437 6.10 12.39 9.80
C GLU A 437 6.85 11.06 9.66
N THR A 438 7.23 10.42 10.77
CA THR A 438 7.91 9.11 10.79
C THR A 438 6.97 7.98 10.38
N ALA A 439 5.73 7.97 10.89
CA ALA A 439 4.72 6.98 10.52
C ALA A 439 4.36 7.07 9.02
N VAL A 440 4.19 8.27 8.49
CA VAL A 440 3.93 8.49 7.05
C VAL A 440 5.15 8.10 6.21
N LYS A 441 6.39 8.41 6.64
CA LYS A 441 7.62 7.91 5.98
C LYS A 441 7.69 6.38 5.94
N ALA A 442 7.30 5.70 7.01
CA ALA A 442 7.32 4.24 7.07
C ALA A 442 6.22 3.60 6.18
N ARG A 443 5.00 4.14 6.23
CA ARG A 443 3.79 3.53 5.63
C ARG A 443 3.46 4.01 4.22
N VAL A 444 3.96 5.17 3.79
CA VAL A 444 3.79 5.72 2.43
C VAL A 444 5.10 5.68 1.65
N ASP A 445 6.16 6.31 2.19
CA ASP A 445 7.41 6.46 1.42
C ASP A 445 8.19 5.15 1.30
N GLY A 446 8.12 4.30 2.34
CA GLY A 446 8.73 2.96 2.38
C GLY A 446 8.29 2.08 1.20
N PRO A 447 6.98 1.80 1.03
CA PRO A 447 6.44 1.06 -0.10
C PRO A 447 6.83 1.65 -1.46
N LEU A 448 6.64 2.97 -1.67
CA LEU A 448 6.92 3.63 -2.95
C LEU A 448 8.41 3.51 -3.35
N ARG A 449 9.32 3.78 -2.41
CA ARG A 449 10.77 3.60 -2.63
C ARG A 449 11.15 2.14 -2.91
N LEU A 450 10.38 1.20 -2.39
CA LEU A 450 10.55 -0.24 -2.58
C LEU A 450 9.73 -0.81 -3.75
N GLY A 451 9.12 0.04 -4.59
CA GLY A 451 8.52 -0.38 -5.87
C GLY A 451 7.00 -0.59 -5.85
N ALA A 452 6.28 -0.10 -4.83
CA ALA A 452 4.85 0.12 -4.96
C ALA A 452 4.57 1.27 -5.95
N GLU A 453 3.59 1.13 -6.83
CA GLU A 453 3.21 2.20 -7.78
C GLU A 453 2.27 3.26 -7.13
N HIS A 454 1.51 2.88 -6.10
CA HIS A 454 0.67 3.78 -5.29
C HIS A 454 0.48 3.27 -3.86
N VAL A 455 -0.09 4.10 -2.99
CA VAL A 455 -0.46 3.75 -1.61
C VAL A 455 -1.92 4.13 -1.35
N VAL A 456 -2.74 3.13 -1.03
CA VAL A 456 -4.15 3.29 -0.65
C VAL A 456 -4.27 3.36 0.87
N LEU A 457 -4.79 4.46 1.38
CA LEU A 457 -4.99 4.67 2.80
C LEU A 457 -6.42 4.32 3.21
N TRP A 458 -6.55 3.31 4.08
CA TRP A 458 -7.76 3.09 4.87
C TRP A 458 -7.64 3.93 6.15
N THR A 459 -8.57 4.82 6.47
CA THR A 459 -9.78 5.23 5.73
C THR A 459 -10.11 6.69 6.08
N TRP A 460 -10.80 7.41 5.19
CA TRP A 460 -11.25 8.77 5.46
C TRP A 460 -12.09 8.84 6.74
N LYS A 461 -13.19 8.08 6.73
CA LYS A 461 -14.08 7.77 7.85
C LYS A 461 -14.70 6.40 7.56
N GLN A 462 -14.69 5.49 8.53
CA GLN A 462 -15.48 4.26 8.48
C GLN A 462 -15.73 3.71 9.89
N THR A 463 -16.94 3.20 10.13
CA THR A 463 -17.30 2.49 11.36
C THR A 463 -16.84 1.03 11.24
N TRP A 464 -15.98 0.60 12.17
CA TRP A 464 -15.48 -0.78 12.27
C TRP A 464 -15.44 -1.22 13.73
N ASN A 465 -16.00 -2.40 14.03
CA ASN A 465 -16.17 -2.92 15.40
C ASN A 465 -16.81 -1.89 16.37
N ASN A 466 -17.86 -1.21 15.91
CA ASN A 466 -18.61 -0.17 16.64
C ASN A 466 -17.78 1.08 17.04
N VAL A 467 -16.61 1.28 16.41
CA VAL A 467 -15.75 2.46 16.58
C VAL A 467 -15.57 3.11 15.22
N ALA A 468 -15.69 4.44 15.14
CA ALA A 468 -15.30 5.16 13.93
C ALA A 468 -13.77 5.28 13.86
N TRP A 469 -13.23 5.06 12.66
CA TRP A 469 -11.82 5.21 12.32
C TRP A 469 -11.68 6.29 11.25
N ARG A 470 -10.68 7.17 11.40
CA ARG A 470 -10.45 8.32 10.51
C ARG A 470 -8.98 8.54 10.20
N LEU A 471 -8.69 9.16 9.05
CA LEU A 471 -7.35 9.69 8.74
C LEU A 471 -7.15 11.11 9.30
N ASN A 472 -8.17 11.95 9.22
CA ASN A 472 -8.20 13.30 9.79
C ASN A 472 -9.01 13.32 11.09
N ASP A 473 -8.86 14.32 11.97
CA ASP A 473 -9.67 14.34 13.19
C ASP A 473 -11.12 14.79 12.90
N ALA A 474 -12.03 14.48 13.83
CA ALA A 474 -13.47 14.73 13.74
C ALA A 474 -13.82 16.15 13.26
N GLY A 475 -14.75 16.26 12.31
CA GLY A 475 -15.23 17.52 11.77
C GLY A 475 -14.21 18.23 10.87
N LEU A 476 -13.52 17.46 10.03
CA LEU A 476 -12.49 17.93 9.07
C LEU A 476 -11.26 18.58 9.73
N ARG A 477 -11.02 18.36 11.02
CA ARG A 477 -9.95 19.05 11.75
C ARG A 477 -8.58 18.43 11.47
N THR A 478 -7.73 19.18 10.77
CA THR A 478 -6.33 18.83 10.48
C THR A 478 -5.58 18.26 11.69
N ASN A 479 -4.80 17.20 11.45
CA ASN A 479 -3.86 16.60 12.39
C ASN A 479 -2.47 16.40 11.77
N GLY A 480 -1.50 15.91 12.56
CA GLY A 480 -0.12 15.72 12.09
C GLY A 480 0.06 14.69 10.96
N ILE A 481 -0.79 13.65 10.92
CA ILE A 481 -0.82 12.69 9.80
C ILE A 481 -1.26 13.40 8.53
N TRP A 482 -2.32 14.21 8.59
CA TRP A 482 -2.84 14.98 7.47
C TRP A 482 -1.82 15.99 6.95
N GLU A 483 -1.11 16.70 7.84
CA GLU A 483 -0.02 17.61 7.49
C GLU A 483 1.15 16.87 6.80
N ALA A 484 1.55 15.69 7.31
CA ALA A 484 2.59 14.88 6.69
C ALA A 484 2.18 14.32 5.32
N LEU A 485 0.89 13.98 5.13
CA LEU A 485 0.35 13.56 3.83
C LEU A 485 0.24 14.73 2.84
N ALA A 486 -0.14 15.93 3.28
CA ALA A 486 -0.23 17.12 2.43
C ALA A 486 1.12 17.49 1.79
N LYS A 487 2.24 17.36 2.52
CA LYS A 487 3.61 17.53 2.01
C LYS A 487 3.94 16.61 0.82
N ARG A 488 3.16 15.54 0.61
CA ARG A 488 3.37 14.51 -0.42
C ARG A 488 2.36 14.60 -1.57
N LYS A 489 1.44 15.57 -1.57
CA LYS A 489 0.36 15.67 -2.56
C LYS A 489 0.86 15.71 -4.01
N ASP A 490 1.98 16.38 -4.28
CA ASP A 490 2.57 16.52 -5.62
C ASP A 490 3.12 15.21 -6.21
N LEU A 491 3.34 14.18 -5.38
CA LEU A 491 3.68 12.84 -5.86
C LEU A 491 2.56 12.23 -6.71
N ASP A 492 1.31 12.53 -6.37
CA ASP A 492 0.08 11.89 -6.88
C ASP A 492 0.01 10.36 -6.71
N PHE A 493 0.82 9.77 -5.82
CA PHE A 493 0.80 8.33 -5.54
C PHE A 493 -0.16 7.91 -4.40
N THR A 494 -0.79 8.86 -3.71
CA THR A 494 -1.73 8.58 -2.61
C THR A 494 -3.18 8.41 -3.12
N GLY A 495 -3.84 7.34 -2.69
CA GLY A 495 -5.29 7.17 -2.75
C GLY A 495 -5.91 7.04 -1.36
N ILE A 496 -7.17 7.46 -1.19
CA ILE A 496 -7.90 7.34 0.08
C ILE A 496 -9.19 6.54 -0.11
N VAL A 497 -9.52 5.67 0.83
CA VAL A 497 -10.82 4.98 0.92
C VAL A 497 -11.86 5.95 1.49
N PHE A 498 -13.00 6.06 0.80
CA PHE A 498 -14.10 6.93 1.19
C PHE A 498 -15.43 6.17 1.09
N ASN A 499 -16.23 6.20 2.15
CA ASN A 499 -17.61 5.72 2.12
C ASN A 499 -18.56 6.92 1.95
N PRO A 500 -19.25 7.09 0.80
CA PRO A 500 -20.20 8.18 0.60
C PRO A 500 -21.39 8.19 1.56
N ARG A 501 -21.60 7.11 2.33
CA ARG A 501 -22.65 6.96 3.35
C ARG A 501 -22.16 7.27 4.78
N GLU A 502 -20.86 7.51 4.96
CA GLU A 502 -20.25 7.87 6.23
C GLU A 502 -19.36 9.10 6.03
N THR A 503 -19.96 10.28 5.98
CA THR A 503 -19.25 11.56 5.83
C THR A 503 -18.83 12.15 7.19
N GLU A 504 -17.79 12.99 7.19
CA GLU A 504 -17.44 13.88 8.30
C GLU A 504 -18.33 15.12 8.31
N ASP A 505 -18.51 15.76 7.15
CA ASP A 505 -19.50 16.82 6.95
C ASP A 505 -20.45 16.41 5.81
N SER A 506 -19.94 16.35 4.59
CA SER A 506 -20.75 16.13 3.39
C SER A 506 -19.90 15.59 2.24
N ILE A 507 -20.52 14.85 1.31
CA ILE A 507 -19.80 14.22 0.19
C ILE A 507 -18.92 15.22 -0.59
N ALA A 508 -19.40 16.45 -0.78
CA ALA A 508 -18.64 17.50 -1.44
C ALA A 508 -17.42 17.96 -0.61
N ARG A 509 -17.63 18.30 0.68
CA ARG A 509 -16.56 18.83 1.55
C ARG A 509 -15.51 17.79 1.92
N ASP A 510 -15.93 16.57 2.17
CA ASP A 510 -15.06 15.44 2.43
C ASP A 510 -14.13 15.17 1.24
N LEU A 511 -14.66 15.20 0.01
CA LEU A 511 -13.86 15.04 -1.21
C LEU A 511 -12.97 16.26 -1.50
N GLU A 512 -13.43 17.49 -1.22
CA GLU A 512 -12.61 18.71 -1.27
C GLU A 512 -11.40 18.63 -0.33
N GLU A 513 -11.55 18.05 0.86
CA GLU A 513 -10.47 17.84 1.81
C GLU A 513 -9.53 16.71 1.32
N ILE A 514 -10.07 15.55 0.93
CA ILE A 514 -9.31 14.41 0.37
C ILE A 514 -8.41 14.83 -0.80
N ALA A 515 -8.91 15.70 -1.70
CA ALA A 515 -8.17 16.18 -2.86
C ALA A 515 -6.90 16.99 -2.52
N LYS A 516 -6.76 17.48 -1.27
CA LYS A 516 -5.55 18.18 -0.81
C LYS A 516 -4.37 17.26 -0.52
N VAL A 517 -4.61 15.94 -0.34
CA VAL A 517 -3.55 14.96 -0.05
C VAL A 517 -3.50 13.78 -1.03
N ALA A 518 -4.64 13.44 -1.65
CA ALA A 518 -4.77 12.31 -2.58
C ALA A 518 -4.99 12.75 -4.03
N SER A 519 -4.57 11.90 -4.97
CA SER A 519 -4.90 12.03 -6.41
C SER A 519 -6.01 11.07 -6.84
N THR A 520 -6.41 10.18 -5.93
CA THR A 520 -7.24 9.00 -6.19
C THR A 520 -8.17 8.77 -5.01
N VAL A 521 -9.41 8.37 -5.28
CA VAL A 521 -10.37 7.97 -4.25
C VAL A 521 -10.94 6.58 -4.56
N TYR A 522 -11.01 5.75 -3.53
CA TYR A 522 -11.63 4.42 -3.55
C TYR A 522 -13.01 4.55 -2.92
N LEU A 523 -14.02 4.73 -3.77
CA LEU A 523 -15.42 4.95 -3.35
C LEU A 523 -16.07 3.62 -3.00
N ILE A 524 -16.46 3.43 -1.73
CA ILE A 524 -17.22 2.23 -1.34
C ILE A 524 -18.60 2.25 -2.01
N THR A 525 -18.99 1.12 -2.58
CA THR A 525 -20.24 0.89 -3.32
C THR A 525 -21.03 -0.25 -2.70
N GLN A 526 -22.37 -0.21 -2.82
CA GLN A 526 -23.33 -1.19 -2.26
C GLN A 526 -24.40 -1.52 -3.32
#